data_AF-Q4D613-F1
#
_entry.id   AF-Q4D613-F1
#
_cell.length_a   1.000
_cell.length_b   1.000
_cell.length_c   1.000
_cell.angle_alpha   90.00
_cell.angle_beta   90.00
_cell.angle_gamma   90.00
#
_symmetry.space_group_name_H-M   'P 1'
#
loop_
_entity.id
_entity.type
_entity.pdbx_description
1 polymer ?
#
loop_
_entity_poly.entity_id
_entity_poly.type
_entity_poly.pdbx_seq_one_letter_code
_entity_poly.pdbx_strand_id
1 'polypeptide(L)'
;SYALYFIPNTFLTDGLKKEFQRRRTLRLAQRLICIVDDEGRLEAVLPAIRDAVSTRMGPKLMSIVAQQYIAAARQHLSGSLFLRQLDIFATSKWSRLVQMADVTAVGIPAALKAARSTLKEDDQVDILVTLCEGDVQRTVLRASRLILYDTSVTSEKRRKRAENLSILGKMVEGVCRMARSSE
;
A
#
# COMPACT_ATOMS: atom_id res chain seq x y z
N SER A 1 -8.74 -8.46 16.23
CA SER A 1 -9.76 -9.17 15.44
C SER A 1 -10.54 -8.18 14.62
N TYR A 2 -10.46 -8.27 13.30
CA TYR A 2 -11.24 -7.41 12.41
C TYR A 2 -12.50 -8.14 11.96
N ALA A 3 -13.64 -7.59 12.36
CA ALA A 3 -14.93 -8.02 11.91
C ALA A 3 -15.21 -7.42 10.52
N LEU A 4 -15.04 -8.23 9.48
CA LEU A 4 -15.81 -8.05 8.25
C LEU A 4 -17.18 -8.66 8.50
N TYR A 5 -18.10 -7.84 9.02
CA TYR A 5 -19.53 -8.16 9.10
C TYR A 5 -20.11 -8.18 7.67
N PHE A 6 -19.86 -9.25 6.94
CA PHE A 6 -20.65 -9.62 5.77
C PHE A 6 -21.14 -11.05 6.06
N ILE A 7 -22.38 -11.17 6.52
CA ILE A 7 -23.07 -12.40 6.94
C ILE A 7 -22.70 -12.89 8.36
N PRO A 8 -23.62 -12.85 9.34
CA PRO A 8 -23.42 -13.48 10.66
C PRO A 8 -23.13 -14.98 10.49
N ASN A 9 -22.22 -15.55 11.30
CA ASN A 9 -21.84 -16.97 11.32
C ASN A 9 -21.00 -17.50 10.15
N THR A 10 -20.37 -16.65 9.33
CA THR A 10 -19.38 -17.12 8.34
C THR A 10 -17.97 -17.11 8.90
N PHE A 11 -17.42 -18.30 9.15
CA PHE A 11 -15.99 -18.43 9.45
C PHE A 11 -15.19 -18.27 8.16
N LEU A 12 -14.52 -17.14 7.99
CA LEU A 12 -13.53 -16.96 6.94
C LEU A 12 -12.35 -17.91 7.20
N THR A 13 -12.38 -19.07 6.53
CA THR A 13 -11.26 -20.02 6.56
C THR A 13 -9.99 -19.34 6.06
N ASP A 14 -8.82 -19.83 6.48
CA ASP A 14 -7.54 -19.29 6.01
C ASP A 14 -7.38 -19.46 4.49
N GLY A 15 -8.03 -20.47 3.91
CA GLY A 15 -8.16 -20.65 2.46
C GLY A 15 -8.88 -19.47 1.80
N LEU A 16 -10.07 -19.12 2.30
CA LEU A 16 -10.86 -17.98 1.80
C LEU A 16 -10.12 -16.65 1.99
N LYS A 17 -9.47 -16.43 3.15
CA LYS A 17 -8.65 -15.22 3.37
C LYS A 17 -7.53 -15.09 2.34
N LYS A 18 -6.79 -16.19 2.09
CA LYS A 18 -5.73 -16.22 1.07
C LYS A 18 -6.30 -15.94 -0.32
N GLU A 19 -7.47 -16.49 -0.64
CA GLU A 19 -8.13 -16.26 -1.92
C GLU A 19 -8.57 -14.80 -2.09
N PHE A 20 -9.22 -14.21 -1.10
CA PHE A 20 -9.61 -12.79 -1.12
C PHE A 20 -8.39 -11.87 -1.27
N GLN A 21 -7.29 -12.18 -0.58
CA GLN A 21 -6.03 -11.45 -0.73
C GLN A 21 -5.45 -11.57 -2.15
N ARG A 22 -5.46 -12.77 -2.74
CA ARG A 22 -5.02 -12.99 -4.13
C ARG A 22 -5.89 -12.20 -5.11
N ARG A 23 -7.22 -12.28 -4.99
CA ARG A 23 -8.17 -11.53 -5.83
C ARG A 23 -8.02 -10.02 -5.67
N ARG A 24 -7.79 -9.52 -4.45
CA ARG A 24 -7.50 -8.09 -4.20
C ARG A 24 -6.20 -7.66 -4.88
N THR A 25 -5.15 -8.45 -4.72
CA THR A 25 -3.84 -8.20 -5.36
C THR A 25 -3.96 -8.17 -6.89
N LEU A 26 -4.69 -9.13 -7.48
CA LEU A 26 -4.90 -9.20 -8.92
C LEU A 26 -5.69 -7.99 -9.44
N ARG A 27 -6.79 -7.62 -8.78
CA ARG A 27 -7.57 -6.43 -9.16
C ARG A 27 -6.71 -5.16 -9.12
N LEU A 28 -5.86 -5.02 -8.11
CA LEU A 28 -4.94 -3.89 -8.01
C LEU A 28 -3.90 -3.92 -9.14
N ALA A 29 -3.33 -5.08 -9.44
CA ALA A 29 -2.36 -5.24 -10.52
C ALA A 29 -2.98 -4.93 -11.90
N GLN A 30 -4.20 -5.38 -12.16
CA GLN A 30 -4.93 -5.08 -13.41
C GLN A 30 -5.16 -3.57 -13.57
N ARG A 31 -5.63 -2.90 -12.51
CA ARG A 31 -5.80 -1.44 -12.51
C ARG A 31 -4.47 -0.73 -12.73
N LEU A 32 -3.40 -1.19 -12.09
CA LEU A 32 -2.07 -0.61 -12.25
C LEU A 32 -1.52 -0.78 -13.66
N ILE A 33 -1.67 -1.95 -14.28
CA ILE A 33 -1.28 -2.18 -15.68
C ILE A 33 -1.94 -1.16 -16.60
N CYS A 34 -3.24 -0.91 -16.42
CA CYS A 34 -3.97 0.07 -17.21
C CYS A 34 -3.45 1.50 -17.07
N ILE A 35 -2.69 1.82 -16.02
CA ILE A 35 -2.12 3.13 -15.76
C ILE A 35 -0.66 3.19 -16.26
N VAL A 36 0.13 2.15 -15.99
CA VAL A 36 1.57 2.17 -16.30
C VAL A 36 1.90 1.78 -17.74
N ASP A 37 1.00 1.14 -18.48
CA ASP A 37 1.21 0.80 -19.89
C ASP A 37 1.01 1.99 -20.83
N ASP A 38 0.31 3.04 -20.40
CA ASP A 38 -0.08 4.19 -21.22
C ASP A 38 0.33 5.50 -20.52
N GLU A 39 1.36 6.17 -21.05
CA GLU A 39 1.90 7.40 -20.46
C GLU A 39 0.85 8.50 -20.31
N GLY A 40 -0.11 8.58 -21.25
CA GLY A 40 -1.18 9.58 -21.21
C GLY A 40 -2.14 9.39 -20.02
N ARG A 41 -2.10 8.23 -19.36
CA ARG A 41 -2.98 7.94 -18.20
C ARG A 41 -2.36 8.31 -16.87
N LEU A 42 -1.06 8.60 -16.80
CA LEU A 42 -0.43 8.99 -15.54
C LEU A 42 -1.07 10.27 -14.99
N GLU A 43 -1.23 11.29 -15.84
CA GLU A 43 -1.88 12.55 -15.45
C GLU A 43 -3.39 12.39 -15.21
N ALA A 44 -4.05 11.52 -15.98
CA ALA A 44 -5.48 11.25 -15.83
C ALA A 44 -5.85 10.64 -14.47
N VAL A 45 -4.90 10.02 -13.77
CA VAL A 45 -5.10 9.42 -12.45
C VAL A 45 -4.97 10.45 -11.32
N LEU A 46 -4.44 11.64 -11.59
CA LEU A 46 -4.20 12.67 -10.57
C LEU A 46 -5.46 13.08 -9.79
N PRO A 47 -6.65 13.26 -10.39
CA PRO A 47 -7.89 13.53 -9.64
C PRO A 47 -8.23 12.41 -8.67
N ALA A 48 -8.08 11.14 -9.08
CA ALA A 48 -8.34 9.99 -8.22
C ALA A 48 -7.31 9.88 -7.06
N ILE A 49 -6.06 10.29 -7.30
CA ILE A 49 -5.04 10.39 -6.23
C ILE A 49 -5.43 11.45 -5.22
N ARG A 50 -5.85 12.65 -5.69
CA ARG A 50 -6.29 13.74 -4.80
C ARG A 50 -7.50 13.35 -3.97
N ASP A 51 -8.47 12.69 -4.57
CA ASP A 51 -9.65 12.15 -3.88
C ASP A 51 -9.29 11.09 -2.84
N ALA A 52 -8.40 10.15 -3.16
CA ALA A 52 -7.95 9.16 -2.20
C ALA A 52 -7.21 9.79 -1.00
N VAL A 53 -6.39 10.81 -1.26
CA VAL A 53 -5.63 11.54 -0.23
C VAL A 53 -6.52 12.46 0.61
N SER A 54 -7.63 12.99 0.09
CA SER A 54 -8.54 13.86 0.86
C SER A 54 -9.35 13.12 1.92
N THR A 55 -9.37 11.77 1.90
CA THR A 55 -9.99 10.97 2.95
C THR A 55 -9.22 11.06 4.26
N ARG A 56 -9.89 10.87 5.40
CA ARG A 56 -9.25 10.97 6.74
C ARG A 56 -8.06 10.05 6.96
N MET A 57 -8.04 8.89 6.32
CA MET A 57 -6.91 7.93 6.36
C MET A 57 -5.97 8.08 5.16
N GLY A 58 -6.38 8.88 4.17
CA GLY A 58 -5.77 9.04 2.85
C GLY A 58 -4.29 9.37 2.91
N PRO A 59 -3.85 10.44 3.61
CA PRO A 59 -2.45 10.86 3.61
C PRO A 59 -1.51 9.83 4.24
N LYS A 60 -2.01 8.99 5.16
CA LYS A 60 -1.23 7.91 5.78
C LYS A 60 -1.15 6.70 4.84
N LEU A 61 -2.29 6.19 4.37
CA LEU A 61 -2.35 5.01 3.51
C LEU A 61 -1.71 5.25 2.13
N MET A 62 -1.95 6.41 1.52
CA MET A 62 -1.40 6.75 0.21
C MET A 62 0.11 7.00 0.26
N SER A 63 0.65 7.46 1.40
CA SER A 63 2.10 7.55 1.59
C SER A 63 2.75 6.16 1.57
N ILE A 64 2.12 5.15 2.19
CA ILE A 64 2.56 3.75 2.12
C ILE A 64 2.50 3.25 0.67
N VAL A 65 1.40 3.53 -0.04
CA VAL A 65 1.23 3.17 -1.46
C VAL A 65 2.37 3.74 -2.31
N ALA A 66 2.66 5.04 -2.17
CA ALA A 66 3.75 5.72 -2.86
C ALA A 66 5.09 5.04 -2.61
N GLN A 67 5.43 4.79 -1.34
CA GLN A 67 6.68 4.12 -0.97
C GLN A 67 6.81 2.75 -1.62
N GLN A 68 5.73 1.96 -1.66
CA GLN A 68 5.76 0.63 -2.28
C GLN A 68 5.90 0.68 -3.80
N TYR A 69 5.27 1.66 -4.48
CA TYR A 69 5.48 1.89 -5.91
C TYR A 69 6.94 2.24 -6.22
N ILE A 70 7.50 3.19 -5.48
CA ILE A 70 8.89 3.64 -5.68
C ILE A 70 9.88 2.51 -5.33
N ALA A 71 9.63 1.73 -4.28
CA ALA A 71 10.48 0.59 -3.92
C ALA A 71 10.40 -0.54 -4.97
N ALA A 72 9.19 -0.90 -5.44
CA ALA A 72 9.04 -1.90 -6.48
C ALA A 72 9.74 -1.49 -7.79
N ALA A 73 9.62 -0.22 -8.18
CA ALA A 73 10.32 0.33 -9.32
C ALA A 73 11.85 0.27 -9.14
N ARG A 74 12.36 0.71 -7.99
CA ARG A 74 13.80 0.64 -7.65
C ARG A 74 14.33 -0.80 -7.70
N GLN A 75 13.59 -1.77 -7.14
CA GLN A 75 13.97 -3.19 -7.18
C GLN A 75 14.05 -3.75 -8.60
N HIS A 76 13.22 -3.26 -9.51
CA HIS A 76 13.20 -3.71 -10.90
C HIS A 76 14.25 -3.01 -11.76
N LEU A 77 14.50 -1.72 -11.53
CA LEU A 77 15.47 -0.92 -12.27
C LEU A 77 16.91 -1.10 -11.76
N SER A 78 17.10 -1.61 -10.55
CA SER A 78 18.44 -1.84 -10.00
C SER A 78 19.19 -2.91 -10.79
N GLY A 79 20.29 -2.52 -11.43
CA GLY A 79 21.25 -3.45 -12.00
C GLY A 79 22.06 -4.22 -10.94
N SER A 80 22.13 -3.71 -9.70
CA SER A 80 22.83 -4.36 -8.60
C SER A 80 21.91 -5.33 -7.84
N LEU A 81 22.31 -6.60 -7.78
CA LEU A 81 21.63 -7.63 -6.99
C LEU A 81 21.65 -7.31 -5.48
N PHE A 82 22.75 -6.72 -4.99
CA PHE A 82 22.90 -6.38 -3.57
C PHE A 82 21.91 -5.30 -3.15
N LEU A 83 21.83 -4.19 -3.90
CA LEU A 83 20.88 -3.11 -3.62
C LEU A 83 19.44 -3.61 -3.69
N ARG A 84 19.15 -4.48 -4.66
CA ARG A 84 17.84 -5.12 -4.78
C ARG A 84 17.50 -5.98 -3.57
N GLN A 85 18.45 -6.78 -3.06
CA GLN A 85 18.23 -7.62 -1.86
C GLN A 85 18.04 -6.79 -0.59
N LEU A 86 18.81 -5.71 -0.41
CA LEU A 86 18.63 -4.78 0.71
C LEU A 86 17.24 -4.14 0.68
N ASP A 87 16.79 -3.70 -0.48
CA ASP A 87 15.46 -3.09 -0.61
C ASP A 87 14.34 -4.12 -0.40
N ILE A 88 14.53 -5.36 -0.86
CA ILE A 88 13.62 -6.47 -0.53
C ILE A 88 13.58 -6.72 0.98
N PHE A 89 14.73 -6.68 1.66
CA PHE A 89 14.80 -6.87 3.12
C PHE A 89 14.06 -5.74 3.85
N ALA A 90 14.31 -4.48 3.47
CA ALA A 90 13.66 -3.30 4.05
C ALA A 90 12.14 -3.35 3.87
N THR A 91 11.68 -3.66 2.66
CA THR A 91 10.24 -3.73 2.34
C THR A 91 9.51 -4.94 2.91
N SER A 92 10.21 -5.97 3.40
CA SER A 92 9.58 -7.22 3.86
C SER A 92 9.76 -7.57 5.32
N LYS A 93 11.00 -7.52 5.85
CA LYS A 93 11.32 -7.95 7.22
C LYS A 93 11.31 -6.77 8.16
N TRP A 94 12.01 -5.69 7.79
CA TRP A 94 12.05 -4.46 8.59
C TRP A 94 10.66 -3.84 8.74
N SER A 95 9.90 -3.79 7.64
CA SER A 95 8.52 -3.31 7.67
C SER A 95 7.59 -4.09 8.60
N ARG A 96 7.77 -5.41 8.76
CA ARG A 96 6.98 -6.20 9.72
C ARG A 96 7.32 -5.86 11.16
N LEU A 97 8.60 -5.60 11.45
CA LEU A 97 9.03 -5.21 12.79
C LEU A 97 8.49 -3.83 13.14
N VAL A 98 8.60 -2.86 12.23
CA VAL A 98 8.02 -1.52 12.37
C VAL A 98 6.50 -1.62 12.55
N GLN A 99 5.81 -2.40 11.70
CA GLN A 99 4.36 -2.59 11.85
C GLN A 99 3.97 -3.18 13.21
N MET A 100 4.71 -4.17 13.73
CA MET A 100 4.43 -4.72 15.06
C MET A 100 4.65 -3.68 16.16
N ALA A 101 5.70 -2.86 16.03
CA ALA A 101 5.96 -1.76 16.94
C ALA A 101 4.85 -0.70 16.88
N ASP A 102 4.37 -0.32 15.69
CA ASP A 102 3.31 0.67 15.52
C ASP A 102 1.97 0.14 16.06
N VAL A 103 1.62 -1.12 15.76
CA VAL A 103 0.40 -1.77 16.29
C VAL A 103 0.41 -1.78 17.82
N THR A 104 1.56 -2.05 18.44
CA THR A 104 1.68 -2.04 19.90
C THR A 104 1.68 -0.61 20.47
N ALA A 105 2.37 0.32 19.81
CA ALA A 105 2.44 1.72 20.21
C ALA A 105 1.09 2.45 20.14
N VAL A 106 0.22 2.09 19.18
CA VAL A 106 -1.14 2.64 19.07
C VAL A 106 -2.14 1.81 19.89
N GLY A 107 -1.98 0.49 19.91
CA GLY A 107 -2.89 -0.43 20.59
C GLY A 107 -2.92 -0.27 22.10
N ILE A 108 -1.76 -0.06 22.75
CA ILE A 108 -1.69 0.08 24.21
C ILE A 108 -2.39 1.37 24.68
N PRO A 109 -2.07 2.58 24.15
CA PRO A 109 -2.79 3.80 24.52
C PRO A 109 -4.27 3.74 24.19
N ALA A 110 -4.65 3.15 23.05
CA ALA A 110 -6.05 2.99 22.68
C ALA A 110 -6.83 2.10 23.65
N ALA A 111 -6.25 0.97 24.07
CA ALA A 111 -6.86 0.10 25.08
C ALA A 111 -7.03 0.82 26.42
N LEU A 112 -6.03 1.63 26.83
CA LEU A 112 -6.12 2.46 28.04
C LEU A 112 -7.19 3.55 27.93
N LYS A 113 -7.30 4.23 26.78
CA LYS A 113 -8.34 5.22 26.53
C LYS A 113 -9.73 4.60 26.47
N ALA A 114 -9.87 3.42 25.87
CA ALA A 114 -11.12 2.66 25.84
C ALA A 114 -11.55 2.24 27.25
N ALA A 115 -10.62 1.73 28.08
CA ALA A 115 -10.89 1.38 29.47
C ALA A 115 -11.30 2.60 30.32
N ARG A 116 -10.83 3.80 29.98
CA ARG A 116 -11.20 5.06 30.63
C ARG A 116 -12.41 5.75 29.99
N SER A 117 -13.05 5.15 28.98
CA SER A 117 -14.13 5.75 28.20
C SER A 117 -13.77 7.11 27.56
N THR A 118 -12.48 7.36 27.30
CA THR A 118 -11.96 8.59 26.69
C THR A 118 -11.48 8.37 25.24
N LEU A 119 -11.90 7.29 24.61
CA LEU A 119 -11.49 6.95 23.24
C LEU A 119 -12.14 7.93 22.26
N LYS A 120 -11.33 8.75 21.59
CA LYS A 120 -11.83 9.67 20.57
C LYS A 120 -11.92 8.97 19.22
N GLU A 121 -12.68 9.57 18.30
CA GLU A 121 -12.80 9.05 16.94
C GLU A 121 -11.44 9.02 16.21
N ASP A 122 -10.56 9.99 16.44
CA ASP A 122 -9.21 10.00 15.89
C ASP A 122 -8.37 8.80 16.34
N ASP A 123 -8.54 8.36 17.59
CA ASP A 123 -7.85 7.17 18.10
C ASP A 123 -8.31 5.91 17.36
N GLN A 124 -9.61 5.82 17.03
CA GLN A 124 -10.13 4.71 16.24
C GLN A 124 -9.56 4.70 14.83
N VAL A 125 -9.45 5.87 14.21
CA VAL A 125 -8.83 6.02 12.89
C VAL A 125 -7.37 5.59 12.92
N ASP A 126 -6.59 5.99 13.92
CA ASP A 126 -5.19 5.59 14.04
C ASP A 126 -5.01 4.08 14.21
N ILE A 127 -5.87 3.44 15.01
CA ILE A 127 -5.89 1.97 15.15
C ILE A 127 -6.19 1.34 13.78
N LEU A 128 -7.21 1.83 13.07
CA LEU A 128 -7.60 1.31 11.77
C LEU A 128 -6.49 1.49 10.74
N VAL A 129 -5.78 2.62 10.72
CA VAL A 129 -4.65 2.88 9.81
C VAL A 129 -3.54 1.87 10.09
N THR A 130 -3.11 1.77 11.33
CA THR A 130 -1.97 0.95 11.77
C THR A 130 -2.19 -0.53 11.46
N LEU A 131 -3.42 -0.99 11.68
CA LEU A 131 -3.78 -2.36 11.41
C LEU A 131 -4.01 -2.61 9.89
N CYS A 132 -4.43 -1.61 9.10
CA CYS A 132 -4.53 -1.71 7.63
C CYS A 132 -3.18 -1.60 6.91
N GLU A 133 -2.22 -0.88 7.49
CA GLU A 133 -0.94 -0.51 6.88
C GLU A 133 -0.20 -1.72 6.29
N GLY A 134 -0.04 -2.79 7.05
CA GLY A 134 0.66 -3.97 6.55
C GLY A 134 -0.09 -4.72 5.44
N ASP A 135 -1.43 -4.68 5.43
CA ASP A 135 -2.19 -5.26 4.32
C ASP A 135 -2.04 -4.42 3.06
N VAL A 136 -2.13 -3.09 3.18
CA VAL A 136 -1.89 -2.15 2.08
C VAL A 136 -0.48 -2.34 1.54
N GLN A 137 0.53 -2.30 2.41
CA GLN A 137 1.93 -2.48 2.02
C GLN A 137 2.15 -3.78 1.24
N ARG A 138 1.70 -4.92 1.79
CA ARG A 138 1.88 -6.23 1.14
C ARG A 138 1.13 -6.33 -0.17
N THR A 139 -0.12 -5.87 -0.20
CA THR A 139 -0.98 -5.96 -1.39
C THR A 139 -0.43 -5.09 -2.52
N VAL A 140 -0.05 -3.85 -2.21
CA VAL A 140 0.53 -2.90 -3.17
C VAL A 140 1.85 -3.43 -3.71
N LEU A 141 2.78 -3.82 -2.83
CA LEU A 141 4.08 -4.34 -3.26
C LEU A 141 3.94 -5.60 -4.13
N ARG A 142 3.04 -6.53 -3.76
CA ARG A 142 2.78 -7.73 -4.57
C ARG A 142 2.16 -7.40 -5.92
N ALA A 143 1.19 -6.48 -5.97
CA ALA A 143 0.57 -6.06 -7.21
C ALA A 143 1.60 -5.39 -8.14
N SER A 144 2.43 -4.49 -7.62
CA SER A 144 3.52 -3.87 -8.37
C SER A 144 4.54 -4.89 -8.86
N ARG A 145 4.92 -5.88 -8.05
CA ARG A 145 5.81 -6.95 -8.51
C ARG A 145 5.17 -7.79 -9.61
N LEU A 146 3.86 -8.08 -9.52
CA LEU A 146 3.16 -8.89 -10.52
C LEU A 146 3.24 -8.25 -11.92
N ILE A 147 3.04 -6.94 -12.02
CA ILE A 147 3.07 -6.23 -13.32
C ILE A 147 4.50 -6.05 -13.87
N LEU A 148 5.50 -5.98 -12.99
CA LEU A 148 6.91 -5.78 -13.34
C LEU A 148 7.63 -7.09 -13.69
N TYR A 149 7.23 -8.22 -13.11
CA TYR A 149 7.81 -9.54 -13.41
C TYR A 149 6.98 -10.36 -14.41
N ASP A 150 5.98 -9.75 -15.03
CA ASP A 150 5.18 -10.34 -16.10
C ASP A 150 6.07 -10.71 -17.31
N THR A 151 6.32 -12.01 -17.50
CA THR A 151 7.19 -12.51 -18.57
C THR A 151 6.51 -12.58 -19.93
N SER A 152 5.22 -12.25 -20.03
CA SER A 152 4.49 -12.21 -21.31
C SER A 152 4.83 -10.98 -22.16
N VAL A 153 5.53 -10.00 -21.59
CA VAL A 153 5.94 -8.75 -22.26
C VAL A 153 7.46 -8.64 -22.39
N THR A 154 7.92 -7.81 -23.33
CA THR A 154 9.35 -7.56 -23.54
C THR A 154 10.02 -6.96 -22.29
N SER A 155 11.33 -7.16 -22.15
CA SER A 155 12.14 -6.53 -21.08
C SER A 155 12.03 -5.01 -21.12
N GLU A 156 12.00 -4.41 -22.31
CA GLU A 156 11.81 -2.98 -22.51
C GLU A 156 10.47 -2.49 -21.97
N LYS A 157 9.37 -3.20 -22.28
CA LYS A 157 8.05 -2.85 -21.74
C LYS A 157 8.03 -2.95 -20.21
N ARG A 158 8.69 -3.95 -19.62
CA ARG A 158 8.81 -4.06 -18.15
C ARG A 158 9.61 -2.90 -17.54
N ARG A 159 10.68 -2.48 -18.19
CA ARG A 159 11.46 -1.31 -17.77
C ARG A 159 10.61 -0.04 -17.81
N LYS A 160 9.89 0.19 -18.91
CA LYS A 160 8.95 1.31 -19.05
C LYS A 160 7.86 1.30 -17.97
N ARG A 161 7.28 0.13 -17.68
CA ARG A 161 6.34 -0.04 -16.54
C ARG A 161 6.96 0.38 -15.22
N ALA A 162 8.22 0.04 -14.96
CA ALA A 162 8.92 0.41 -13.73
C ALA A 162 9.18 1.92 -13.64
N GLU A 163 9.56 2.55 -14.74
CA GLU A 163 9.74 4.01 -14.83
C GLU A 163 8.41 4.74 -14.57
N ASN A 164 7.33 4.34 -15.25
CA ASN A 164 5.98 4.88 -15.04
C ASN A 164 5.46 4.65 -13.62
N LEU A 165 5.76 3.48 -13.02
CA LEU A 165 5.42 3.22 -11.63
C LEU A 165 6.20 4.12 -10.66
N SER A 166 7.46 4.45 -10.97
CA SER A 166 8.23 5.41 -10.17
C SER A 166 7.64 6.82 -10.25
N ILE A 167 7.21 7.25 -11.44
CA ILE A 167 6.54 8.55 -11.65
C ILE A 167 5.23 8.58 -10.85
N LEU A 168 4.40 7.54 -10.99
CA LEU A 168 3.14 7.42 -10.25
C LEU A 168 3.37 7.48 -8.73
N GLY A 169 4.39 6.78 -8.22
CA GLY A 169 4.76 6.83 -6.81
C GLY A 169 5.15 8.24 -6.34
N LYS A 170 5.94 8.97 -7.13
CA LYS A 170 6.32 10.37 -6.83
C LYS A 170 5.12 11.32 -6.89
N MET A 171 4.18 11.10 -7.81
CA MET A 171 2.94 11.89 -7.88
C MET A 171 2.11 11.71 -6.62
N VAL A 172 1.90 10.46 -6.17
CA VAL A 172 1.17 10.16 -4.92
C VAL A 172 1.89 10.79 -3.73
N GLU A 173 3.21 10.66 -3.64
CA GLU A 173 4.01 11.27 -2.58
C GLU A 173 3.87 12.80 -2.56
N GLY A 174 3.92 13.44 -3.74
CA GLY A 174 3.73 14.88 -3.89
C GLY A 174 2.37 15.35 -3.38
N VAL A 175 1.29 14.66 -3.77
CA VAL A 175 -0.07 14.98 -3.29
C VAL A 175 -0.19 14.77 -1.77
N CYS A 176 0.40 13.70 -1.22
CA CYS A 176 0.42 13.47 0.23
C CYS A 176 1.15 14.59 0.99
N ARG A 177 2.27 15.10 0.46
CA ARG A 177 3.02 16.20 1.07
C ARG A 177 2.21 17.50 1.07
N MET A 178 1.52 17.80 -0.04
CA MET A 178 0.65 18.99 -0.15
C MET A 178 -0.52 18.94 0.85
N ALA A 179 -1.12 17.76 1.05
CA ALA A 179 -2.19 17.59 2.03
C ALA A 179 -1.71 17.87 3.46
N ARG A 180 -0.53 17.34 3.83
CA ARG A 180 0.06 17.57 5.16
C ARG A 180 0.55 19.00 5.39
N SER A 181 0.83 19.77 4.34
CA SER A 181 1.17 21.19 4.46
C SER A 181 -0.06 22.10 4.56
N SER A 182 -1.26 21.55 4.33
CA SER A 182 -2.54 22.30 4.39
C SER A 182 -3.30 22.09 5.70
N GLU A 183 -2.78 21.23 6.58
CA GLU A 183 -3.21 20.99 7.96
C GLU A 183 -2.33 21.78 8.94
#